data_AF-A0A8S3YSK9-F1
#
_entry.id   AF-A0A8S3YSK9-F1
#
_cell.length_a   1.000
_cell.length_b   1.000
_cell.length_c   1.000
_cell.angle_alpha   90.00
_cell.angle_beta   90.00
_cell.angle_gamma   90.00
#
_symmetry.space_group_name_H-M   'P 1'
#
loop_
_entity.id
_entity.type
_entity.pdbx_description
1 polymer ?
#
loop_
_entity_poly.entity_id
_entity_poly.type
_entity_poly.pdbx_seq_one_letter_code
_entity_poly.pdbx_strand_id
1 'polypeptide(L)'
;MTLTCCSILILGLSIIVGSGSQEFSVVDLTHELNADTVYWPGNPGFLFTILNRGPTPGGYWYESNKFETSEHGGTHLDAPAHFAEGKWRVHEIPAERLVGYGVVINVIDCVVENPDYRLKYFFLFFFSGFHPDAIDWLIQYRNISMIGVDTPSTDYGQSKTFDTHQRMAKAGIIGLENVNNLDKIPPSGSTIFVGVIKLFDGSGGPVRILALTGRKAEPACNCPLSGRNSGVSLSGCFLVLVVSMLFLSWMI
;
A
#
# COMPACT_ATOMS: atom_id res chain seq x y z
N MET A 1 49.90 -56.71 -18.60
CA MET A 1 48.43 -56.53 -18.57
C MET A 1 48.12 -55.06 -18.81
N THR A 2 47.88 -54.71 -20.07
CA THR A 2 47.35 -53.41 -20.50
C THR A 2 45.86 -53.60 -20.74
N LEU A 3 45.02 -52.94 -19.94
CA LEU A 3 43.57 -53.01 -20.07
C LEU A 3 43.08 -51.99 -21.10
N THR A 4 42.43 -52.52 -22.14
CA THR A 4 41.89 -51.81 -23.28
C THR A 4 40.56 -51.13 -22.92
N CYS A 5 40.42 -49.93 -23.47
CA CYS A 5 39.29 -49.02 -23.44
C CYS A 5 37.95 -49.68 -23.83
N CYS A 6 36.88 -49.40 -23.07
CA CYS A 6 35.50 -49.64 -23.50
C CYS A 6 34.71 -48.34 -23.32
N SER A 7 34.50 -47.65 -24.44
CA SER A 7 33.79 -46.38 -24.53
C SER A 7 32.29 -46.59 -24.28
N ILE A 8 31.76 -46.03 -23.19
CA ILE A 8 30.31 -45.85 -23.02
C ILE A 8 29.98 -44.41 -23.37
N LEU A 9 29.38 -44.24 -24.55
CA LEU A 9 28.86 -42.96 -25.03
C LEU A 9 27.56 -42.66 -24.27
N ILE A 10 27.62 -41.87 -23.21
CA ILE A 10 26.41 -41.33 -22.57
C ILE A 10 26.02 -40.09 -23.39
N LEU A 11 25.04 -40.24 -24.28
CA LEU A 11 24.32 -39.12 -24.86
C LEU A 11 23.56 -38.43 -23.72
N GLY A 12 24.16 -37.37 -23.17
CA GLY A 12 23.52 -36.48 -22.22
C GLY A 12 22.35 -35.79 -22.92
N LEU A 13 21.14 -36.30 -22.70
CA LEU A 13 19.91 -35.59 -23.01
C LEU A 13 19.83 -34.41 -22.02
N SER A 14 20.37 -33.26 -22.43
CA SER A 14 20.12 -32.00 -21.74
C SER A 14 18.64 -31.71 -21.85
N ILE A 15 17.86 -32.11 -20.85
CA ILE A 15 16.53 -31.55 -20.63
C ILE A 15 16.78 -30.09 -20.27
N ILE A 16 16.75 -29.22 -21.27
CA ILE A 16 16.56 -27.80 -21.05
C ILE A 16 15.13 -27.69 -20.53
N VAL A 17 14.96 -27.85 -19.22
CA VAL A 17 13.79 -27.28 -18.55
C VAL A 17 14.00 -25.79 -18.73
N GLY A 18 13.38 -25.22 -19.76
CA GLY A 18 13.24 -23.78 -19.89
C GLY A 18 12.44 -23.30 -18.70
N SER A 19 13.11 -23.06 -17.57
CA SER A 19 12.61 -22.17 -16.55
C SER A 19 12.66 -20.78 -17.20
N GLY A 20 11.63 -20.45 -17.99
CA GLY A 20 11.28 -19.06 -18.19
C GLY A 20 10.98 -18.52 -16.80
N SER A 21 11.99 -17.98 -16.13
CA SER A 21 11.79 -17.15 -14.94
C SER A 21 10.85 -16.05 -15.42
N GLN A 22 9.58 -16.11 -15.00
CA GLN A 22 8.69 -14.98 -15.24
C GLN A 22 9.36 -13.77 -14.61
N GLU A 23 9.69 -12.80 -15.46
CA GLU A 23 10.27 -11.55 -15.04
C GLU A 23 9.19 -10.80 -14.28
N PHE A 24 9.36 -10.70 -12.96
CA PHE A 24 8.51 -9.87 -12.12
C PHE A 24 9.20 -8.53 -11.89
N SER A 25 8.42 -7.46 -11.84
CA SER A 25 8.90 -6.14 -11.45
C SER A 25 8.38 -5.81 -10.06
N VAL A 26 9.17 -5.05 -9.30
CA VAL A 26 8.77 -4.53 -7.99
C VAL A 26 8.65 -3.01 -8.12
N VAL A 27 7.45 -2.49 -7.91
CA VAL A 27 7.17 -1.06 -7.87
C VAL A 27 7.02 -0.65 -6.41
N ASP A 28 7.74 0.39 -6.02
CA ASP A 28 7.62 0.98 -4.69
C ASP A 28 6.55 2.07 -4.66
N LEU A 29 5.57 1.90 -3.79
CA LEU A 29 4.39 2.77 -3.68
C LEU A 29 4.48 3.70 -2.46
N THR A 30 5.70 4.06 -2.07
CA THR A 30 5.98 4.76 -0.81
C THR A 30 6.64 6.11 -1.06
N HIS A 31 6.25 7.15 -0.34
CA HIS A 31 7.00 8.41 -0.24
C HIS A 31 8.16 8.27 0.75
N GLU A 32 9.20 9.08 0.58
CA GLU A 32 10.27 9.17 1.57
C GLU A 32 9.74 9.72 2.90
N LEU A 33 10.19 9.13 4.02
CA LEU A 33 9.93 9.64 5.36
C LEU A 33 11.06 10.60 5.76
N ASN A 34 10.77 11.89 5.79
CA ASN A 34 11.73 12.96 6.02
C ASN A 34 11.04 14.22 6.60
N ALA A 35 11.78 15.33 6.71
CA ALA A 35 11.27 16.58 7.28
C ALA A 35 10.10 17.21 6.49
N ASP A 36 9.98 16.86 5.20
CA ASP A 36 8.93 17.35 4.30
C ASP A 36 7.71 16.41 4.27
N THR A 37 7.73 15.33 5.05
CA THR A 37 6.60 14.41 5.17
C THR A 37 5.35 15.14 5.65
N VAL A 38 4.23 14.88 4.97
CA VAL A 38 2.92 15.45 5.33
C VAL A 38 2.33 14.69 6.52
N TYR A 39 1.85 15.45 7.49
CA TYR A 39 1.12 14.97 8.66
C TYR A 39 -0.20 15.73 8.81
N TRP A 40 -1.12 15.17 9.57
CA TRP A 40 -2.34 15.87 9.96
C TRP A 40 -2.02 17.13 10.79
N PRO A 41 -2.75 18.26 10.63
CA PRO A 41 -2.52 19.47 11.42
C PRO A 41 -2.50 19.24 12.91
N GLY A 42 -1.48 19.78 13.57
CA GLY A 42 -1.30 19.66 15.01
C GLY A 42 -0.51 18.42 15.43
N ASN A 43 -0.31 17.44 14.54
CA ASN A 43 0.58 16.31 14.83
C ASN A 43 2.05 16.76 14.77
N PRO A 44 2.90 16.25 15.68
CA PRO A 44 4.35 16.41 15.56
C PRO A 44 4.86 15.86 14.22
N GLY A 45 5.71 16.65 13.55
CA GLY A 45 6.35 16.24 12.30
C GLY A 45 7.50 15.25 12.50
N PHE A 46 8.25 15.03 11.42
CA PHE A 46 9.44 14.17 11.45
C PHE A 46 10.64 14.89 12.07
N LEU A 47 11.29 14.25 13.04
CA LEU A 47 12.55 14.71 13.60
C LEU A 47 13.63 13.67 13.33
N PHE A 48 14.79 14.13 12.84
CA PHE A 48 15.94 13.28 12.57
C PHE A 48 17.17 13.84 13.26
N THR A 49 17.77 13.04 14.13
CA THR A 49 18.99 13.38 14.87
C THR A 49 20.11 12.42 14.51
N ILE A 50 21.20 12.95 13.97
CA ILE A 50 22.43 12.19 13.76
C ILE A 50 23.08 11.99 15.14
N LEU A 51 23.25 10.74 15.56
CA LEU A 51 23.93 10.42 16.83
C LEU A 51 25.43 10.24 16.59
N ASN A 52 25.77 9.41 15.61
CA ASN A 52 27.14 9.19 15.16
C ASN A 52 27.15 9.09 13.64
N ARG A 53 28.13 9.69 12.99
CA ARG A 53 28.38 9.54 11.55
C ARG A 53 29.84 9.82 11.25
N GLY A 54 30.66 8.78 11.18
CA GLY A 54 32.08 8.96 10.88
C GLY A 54 33.00 7.80 11.26
N PRO A 55 34.32 7.99 11.09
CA PRO A 55 35.31 7.02 11.51
C PRO A 55 35.36 6.89 13.03
N THR A 56 35.50 5.67 13.53
CA THR A 56 35.65 5.37 14.96
C THR A 56 37.11 5.15 15.34
N PRO A 57 37.47 5.29 16.64
CA PRO A 57 38.80 4.91 17.13
C PRO A 57 39.20 3.46 16.85
N GLY A 58 38.22 2.57 16.61
CA GLY A 58 38.44 1.17 16.23
C GLY A 58 38.83 0.96 14.76
N GLY A 59 38.97 2.02 13.97
CA GLY A 59 39.39 1.95 12.56
C GLY A 59 38.28 1.60 11.57
N TYR A 60 37.01 1.63 11.98
CA TYR A 60 35.85 1.38 11.12
C TYR A 60 34.87 2.57 11.11
N TRP A 61 34.05 2.66 10.06
CA TRP A 61 33.00 3.68 9.94
C TRP A 61 31.75 3.26 10.72
N TYR A 62 31.16 4.18 11.47
CA TYR A 62 29.94 3.94 12.23
C TYR A 62 28.94 5.07 11.99
N GLU A 63 27.71 4.68 11.65
CA GLU A 63 26.57 5.59 11.60
C GLU A 63 25.42 5.07 12.48
N SER A 64 24.85 5.98 13.25
CA SER A 64 23.60 5.76 13.96
C SER A 64 22.83 7.07 14.01
N ASN A 65 21.53 6.96 13.85
CA ASN A 65 20.61 8.08 13.88
C ASN A 65 19.43 7.72 14.78
N LYS A 66 18.82 8.74 15.38
CA LYS A 66 17.53 8.65 16.06
C LYS A 66 16.51 9.38 15.20
N PHE A 67 15.31 8.82 15.08
CA PHE A 67 14.19 9.54 14.49
C PHE A 67 12.97 9.51 15.42
N GLU A 68 12.11 10.52 15.29
CA GLU A 68 10.81 10.63 15.95
C GLU A 68 9.78 11.04 14.91
N THR A 69 8.59 10.46 14.96
CA THR A 69 7.51 10.70 13.99
C THR A 69 6.17 10.32 14.60
N SER A 70 5.10 11.01 14.18
CA SER A 70 3.74 10.58 14.47
C SER A 70 3.40 9.32 13.66
N GLU A 71 2.54 8.44 14.21
CA GLU A 71 2.14 7.18 13.56
C GLU A 71 1.49 7.40 12.18
N HIS A 72 0.73 8.49 12.05
CA HIS A 72 -0.08 8.82 10.87
C HIS A 72 0.57 9.96 10.07
N GLY A 73 1.60 9.60 9.30
CA GLY A 73 2.40 10.54 8.54
C GLY A 73 3.06 9.92 7.32
N GLY A 74 3.06 10.66 6.21
CA GLY A 74 3.53 10.15 4.93
C GLY A 74 2.76 8.93 4.48
N THR A 75 3.42 8.03 3.74
CA THR A 75 2.82 6.74 3.40
C THR A 75 2.73 5.88 4.65
N HIS A 76 1.52 5.65 5.15
CA HIS A 76 1.29 4.99 6.42
C HIS A 76 0.09 4.04 6.37
N LEU A 77 -0.01 3.21 7.41
CA LEU A 77 -1.09 2.28 7.65
C LEU A 77 -1.89 2.73 8.86
N ASP A 78 -3.21 2.65 8.73
CA ASP A 78 -4.17 2.78 9.82
C ASP A 78 -4.62 1.39 10.27
N ALA A 79 -4.32 1.05 11.51
CA ALA A 79 -4.86 -0.16 12.11
C ALA A 79 -6.33 0.07 12.46
N PRO A 80 -7.18 -0.97 12.46
CA PRO A 80 -8.58 -0.85 12.88
C PRO A 80 -8.78 -0.18 14.25
N ALA A 81 -7.84 -0.33 15.18
CA ALA A 81 -7.87 0.36 16.48
C ALA A 81 -7.86 1.90 16.39
N HIS A 82 -7.42 2.49 15.27
CA HIS A 82 -7.34 3.93 15.07
C HIS A 82 -8.69 4.62 15.23
N PHE A 83 -9.78 3.99 14.76
CA PHE A 83 -11.15 4.52 14.85
C PHE A 83 -12.17 3.56 15.48
N ALA A 84 -11.75 2.39 15.97
CA ALA A 84 -12.65 1.43 16.62
C ALA A 84 -12.01 0.74 17.83
N GLU A 85 -12.59 0.96 19.00
CA GLU A 85 -12.17 0.35 20.26
C GLU A 85 -12.22 -1.19 20.20
N GLY A 86 -11.24 -1.85 20.80
CA GLY A 86 -11.16 -3.31 20.89
C GLY A 86 -10.81 -4.02 19.58
N LYS A 87 -10.42 -3.28 18.54
CA LYS A 87 -9.91 -3.85 17.28
C LYS A 87 -8.39 -3.95 17.29
N TRP A 88 -7.85 -4.61 16.27
CA TRP A 88 -6.41 -4.80 16.13
C TRP A 88 -5.66 -3.48 16.07
N ARG A 89 -4.70 -3.36 16.97
CA ARG A 89 -3.56 -2.46 16.88
C ARG A 89 -2.52 -3.06 15.93
N VAL A 90 -1.53 -2.26 15.51
CA VAL A 90 -0.55 -2.67 14.49
C VAL A 90 0.11 -4.03 14.80
N HIS A 91 0.57 -4.23 16.04
CA HIS A 91 1.20 -5.48 16.45
C HIS A 91 0.30 -6.73 16.47
N GLU A 92 -1.02 -6.54 16.43
CA GLU A 92 -2.03 -7.60 16.48
C GLU A 92 -2.55 -7.99 15.09
N ILE A 93 -2.24 -7.18 14.06
CA ILE A 93 -2.66 -7.46 12.68
C ILE A 93 -2.03 -8.79 12.22
N PRO A 94 -2.83 -9.78 11.79
CA PRO A 94 -2.30 -11.01 11.21
C PRO A 94 -1.47 -10.70 9.95
N ALA A 95 -0.30 -11.32 9.79
CA ALA A 95 0.61 -11.00 8.69
C ALA A 95 -0.01 -11.25 7.30
N GLU A 96 -0.92 -12.22 7.20
CA GLU A 96 -1.68 -12.53 5.98
C GLU A 96 -2.61 -11.39 5.55
N ARG A 97 -2.95 -10.48 6.46
CA ARG A 97 -3.72 -9.26 6.16
C ARG A 97 -2.87 -8.16 5.53
N LEU A 98 -1.54 -8.25 5.59
CA LEU A 98 -0.59 -7.28 5.04
C LEU A 98 -0.13 -7.64 3.62
N VAL A 99 -0.70 -8.69 3.03
CA VAL A 99 -0.44 -9.12 1.66
C VAL A 99 -1.77 -9.34 0.96
N GLY A 100 -1.93 -8.83 -0.25
CA GLY A 100 -3.19 -8.97 -0.98
C GLY A 100 -3.07 -8.70 -2.47
N TYR A 101 -4.08 -9.10 -3.23
CA TYR A 101 -4.19 -8.73 -4.64
C TYR A 101 -4.62 -7.27 -4.75
N GLY A 102 -3.84 -6.49 -5.49
CA GLY A 102 -4.10 -5.08 -5.73
C GLY A 102 -5.05 -4.88 -6.91
N VAL A 103 -6.08 -4.07 -6.69
CA VAL A 103 -6.93 -3.48 -7.74
C VAL A 103 -6.78 -1.98 -7.66
N VAL A 104 -6.41 -1.34 -8.77
CA VAL A 104 -6.28 0.11 -8.87
C VAL A 104 -7.48 0.67 -9.62
N ILE A 105 -8.22 1.56 -8.96
CA ILE A 105 -9.32 2.32 -9.56
C ILE A 105 -8.82 3.73 -9.80
N ASN A 106 -8.69 4.11 -11.07
CA ASN A 106 -8.36 5.47 -11.46
C ASN A 106 -9.64 6.30 -11.57
N VAL A 107 -9.76 7.34 -10.74
CA VAL A 107 -10.91 8.26 -10.74
C VAL A 107 -10.51 9.69 -11.12
N ILE A 108 -9.31 9.88 -11.70
CA ILE A 108 -8.79 11.21 -12.05
C ILE A 108 -9.79 11.97 -12.93
N ASP A 109 -10.29 11.35 -14.00
CA ASP A 109 -11.20 12.02 -14.94
C ASP A 109 -12.51 12.45 -14.24
N CYS A 110 -13.05 11.61 -13.36
CA CYS A 110 -14.25 11.92 -12.58
C CYS A 110 -14.05 13.10 -11.63
N VAL A 111 -12.84 13.23 -11.09
CA VAL A 111 -12.44 14.25 -10.13
C VAL A 111 -12.15 15.58 -10.86
N VAL A 112 -11.57 15.54 -12.06
CA VAL A 112 -11.32 16.70 -12.92
C VAL A 112 -12.62 17.30 -13.49
N GLU A 113 -13.62 16.48 -13.78
CA GLU A 113 -14.92 16.95 -14.32
C GLU A 113 -15.81 17.66 -13.29
N ASN A 114 -15.58 17.46 -11.99
CA ASN A 114 -16.27 18.17 -10.92
C ASN A 114 -15.32 18.62 -9.78
N PRO A 115 -14.46 19.63 -10.03
CA PRO A 115 -13.50 20.16 -9.05
C PRO A 115 -14.06 21.30 -8.17
N ASP A 116 -15.38 21.50 -8.18
CA ASP A 116 -16.07 22.70 -7.69
C ASP A 116 -16.37 22.67 -6.16
N TYR A 117 -16.19 23.71 -5.35
CA TYR A 117 -15.79 25.12 -5.54
C TYR A 117 -15.77 25.80 -4.15
N ARG A 118 -14.97 26.81 -3.73
CA ARG A 118 -14.04 27.78 -4.34
C ARG A 118 -13.22 28.45 -3.21
N LEU A 119 -12.01 28.95 -3.51
CA LEU A 119 -11.03 29.58 -2.59
C LEU A 119 -11.45 30.91 -1.94
N LYS A 120 -11.20 31.06 -0.62
CA LYS A 120 -10.64 32.28 0.00
C LYS A 120 -10.14 31.99 1.45
N TYR A 121 -8.82 32.14 1.65
CA TYR A 121 -8.05 32.11 2.91
C TYR A 121 -7.57 30.75 3.45
N PHE A 122 -6.23 30.57 3.36
CA PHE A 122 -5.29 29.79 4.19
C PHE A 122 -5.68 28.36 4.68
N PHE A 123 -4.96 27.35 4.17
CA PHE A 123 -5.01 25.93 4.56
C PHE A 123 -6.40 25.27 4.49
N LEU A 124 -6.81 24.75 3.33
CA LEU A 124 -7.90 23.77 3.28
C LEU A 124 -7.45 22.43 2.72
N PHE A 125 -7.71 21.39 3.49
CA PHE A 125 -7.65 19.97 3.19
C PHE A 125 -8.68 19.64 2.09
N PHE A 126 -8.43 20.06 0.85
CA PHE A 126 -9.23 19.69 -0.32
C PHE A 126 -8.57 18.52 -1.03
N PHE A 127 -9.06 17.33 -0.75
CA PHE A 127 -8.71 16.11 -1.48
C PHE A 127 -9.88 15.13 -1.42
N SER A 128 -9.92 14.23 -2.39
CA SER A 128 -10.98 13.22 -2.43
C SER A 128 -10.67 12.06 -1.48
N GLY A 129 -11.74 11.40 -1.04
CA GLY A 129 -11.69 10.15 -0.32
C GLY A 129 -12.87 9.28 -0.72
N PHE A 130 -13.02 8.14 -0.07
CA PHE A 130 -14.17 7.29 -0.29
C PHE A 130 -15.42 7.90 0.33
N HIS A 131 -16.56 7.74 -0.36
CA HIS A 131 -17.84 7.95 0.29
C HIS A 131 -18.12 6.76 1.22
N PRO A 132 -18.68 6.97 2.43
CA PRO A 132 -18.98 5.89 3.37
C PRO A 132 -19.85 4.77 2.78
N ASP A 133 -20.78 5.09 1.89
CA ASP A 133 -21.64 4.08 1.24
C ASP A 133 -20.88 3.20 0.23
N ALA A 134 -19.82 3.72 -0.40
CA ALA A 134 -18.96 2.93 -1.27
C ALA A 134 -18.15 1.92 -0.45
N ILE A 135 -17.72 2.31 0.76
CA ILE A 135 -17.05 1.43 1.72
C ILE A 135 -17.98 0.30 2.15
N ASP A 136 -19.21 0.61 2.55
CA ASP A 136 -20.18 -0.41 2.97
C ASP A 136 -20.43 -1.42 1.86
N TRP A 137 -20.57 -0.95 0.62
CA TRP A 137 -20.72 -1.82 -0.53
C TRP A 137 -19.50 -2.72 -0.76
N LEU A 138 -18.27 -2.18 -0.67
CA LEU A 138 -17.05 -2.97 -0.83
C LEU A 138 -16.91 -4.02 0.28
N ILE A 139 -17.20 -3.65 1.53
CA ILE A 139 -17.20 -4.58 2.67
C ILE A 139 -18.23 -5.69 2.44
N GLN A 140 -19.47 -5.33 2.07
CA GLN A 140 -20.57 -6.27 1.93
C GLN A 140 -20.39 -7.23 0.73
N TYR A 141 -19.87 -6.74 -0.39
CA TYR A 141 -19.92 -7.46 -1.66
C TYR A 141 -18.56 -7.84 -2.25
N ARG A 142 -17.44 -7.38 -1.69
CA ARG A 142 -16.10 -7.60 -2.28
C ARG A 142 -15.06 -8.18 -1.31
N ASN A 143 -15.40 -8.43 -0.05
CA ASN A 143 -14.53 -9.07 0.95
C ASN A 143 -13.10 -8.51 0.95
N ILE A 144 -13.01 -7.18 0.96
CA ILE A 144 -11.75 -6.46 1.01
C ILE A 144 -11.10 -6.60 2.40
N SER A 145 -9.78 -6.53 2.46
CA SER A 145 -9.02 -6.48 3.72
C SER A 145 -8.38 -5.13 3.98
N MET A 146 -8.09 -4.40 2.92
CA MET A 146 -7.38 -3.14 2.96
C MET A 146 -7.97 -2.19 1.91
N ILE A 147 -7.91 -0.90 2.20
CA ILE A 147 -8.18 0.19 1.25
C ILE A 147 -7.02 1.15 1.28
N GLY A 148 -6.61 1.64 0.11
CA GLY A 148 -5.63 2.70 0.01
C GLY A 148 -6.02 3.85 -0.89
N VAL A 149 -5.49 5.02 -0.57
CA VAL A 149 -5.64 6.27 -1.33
C VAL A 149 -4.27 6.94 -1.50
N ASP A 150 -4.10 7.69 -2.58
CA ASP A 150 -2.95 8.56 -2.82
C ASP A 150 -3.08 9.93 -2.14
N THR A 151 -4.08 10.10 -1.28
CA THR A 151 -4.36 11.33 -0.53
C THR A 151 -4.04 11.17 0.96
N PRO A 152 -3.97 12.26 1.74
CA PRO A 152 -3.66 12.20 3.16
C PRO A 152 -4.76 11.65 4.07
N SER A 153 -5.91 11.24 3.52
CA SER A 153 -6.96 10.60 4.31
C SER A 153 -7.88 9.73 3.45
N THR A 154 -8.36 8.60 3.97
CA THR A 154 -9.37 7.78 3.27
C THR A 154 -10.75 8.46 3.22
N ASP A 155 -11.02 9.40 4.12
CA ASP A 155 -12.15 10.32 4.07
C ASP A 155 -11.81 11.53 3.18
N TYR A 156 -12.82 12.20 2.63
CA TYR A 156 -12.61 13.47 1.96
C TYR A 156 -12.12 14.55 2.94
N GLY A 157 -11.27 15.47 2.49
CA GLY A 157 -10.47 16.27 3.42
C GLY A 157 -11.21 17.28 4.33
N GLN A 158 -12.46 17.65 4.04
CA GLN A 158 -13.28 18.48 4.93
C GLN A 158 -14.11 17.68 5.94
N SER A 159 -14.03 16.35 5.90
CA SER A 159 -14.70 15.50 6.86
C SER A 159 -14.28 15.87 8.29
N LYS A 160 -15.27 16.01 9.16
CA LYS A 160 -15.06 16.23 10.62
C LYS A 160 -15.49 15.03 11.44
N THR A 161 -16.20 14.11 10.80
CA THR A 161 -16.78 12.91 11.41
C THR A 161 -15.98 11.67 11.09
N PHE A 162 -15.20 11.67 10.00
CA PHE A 162 -14.38 10.54 9.56
C PHE A 162 -15.20 9.25 9.44
N ASP A 163 -16.40 9.38 8.84
CA ASP A 163 -17.36 8.27 8.76
C ASP A 163 -16.81 7.08 7.97
N THR A 164 -15.95 7.34 6.98
CA THR A 164 -15.26 6.31 6.19
C THR A 164 -14.31 5.51 7.07
N HIS A 165 -13.42 6.19 7.81
CA HIS A 165 -12.53 5.53 8.76
C HIS A 165 -13.30 4.71 9.79
N GLN A 166 -14.36 5.28 10.38
CA GLN A 166 -15.16 4.59 11.38
C GLN A 166 -15.79 3.30 10.85
N ARG A 167 -16.34 3.31 9.62
CA ARG A 167 -16.93 2.11 8.99
C ARG A 167 -15.86 1.08 8.69
N MET A 168 -14.72 1.49 8.12
CA MET A 168 -13.56 0.63 7.86
C MET A 168 -13.05 -0.05 9.14
N ALA A 169 -12.76 0.74 10.17
CA ALA A 169 -12.23 0.29 11.45
C ALA A 169 -13.16 -0.70 12.15
N LYS A 170 -14.47 -0.40 12.20
CA LYS A 170 -15.48 -1.31 12.77
C LYS A 170 -15.54 -2.66 12.04
N ALA A 171 -15.32 -2.67 10.73
CA ALA A 171 -15.26 -3.88 9.91
C ALA A 171 -13.88 -4.59 9.94
N GLY A 172 -12.87 -4.01 10.60
CA GLY A 172 -11.51 -4.56 10.62
C GLY A 172 -10.75 -4.39 9.30
N ILE A 173 -11.14 -3.40 8.50
CA ILE A 173 -10.44 -3.01 7.27
C ILE A 173 -9.29 -2.08 7.64
N ILE A 174 -8.12 -2.33 7.05
CA ILE A 174 -6.92 -1.52 7.22
C ILE A 174 -6.93 -0.37 6.20
N GLY A 175 -6.58 0.83 6.64
CA GLY A 175 -6.38 1.99 5.76
C GLY A 175 -4.92 2.15 5.34
N LEU A 176 -4.68 2.60 4.11
CA LEU A 176 -3.38 3.00 3.60
C LEU A 176 -3.51 4.40 2.99
N GLU A 177 -2.67 5.32 3.41
CA GLU A 177 -2.79 6.72 3.00
C GLU A 177 -1.48 7.23 2.41
N ASN A 178 -1.57 8.28 1.58
CA ASN A 178 -0.46 8.80 0.79
C ASN A 178 0.29 7.70 0.04
N VAL A 179 -0.43 6.81 -0.64
CA VAL A 179 0.18 5.77 -1.48
C VAL A 179 0.73 6.42 -2.75
N ASN A 180 2.01 6.23 -3.04
CA ASN A 180 2.69 6.84 -4.18
C ASN A 180 2.66 5.94 -5.42
N ASN A 181 3.02 6.47 -6.59
CA ASN A 181 3.34 5.72 -7.81
C ASN A 181 2.25 4.74 -8.29
N LEU A 182 0.98 4.97 -7.95
CA LEU A 182 -0.12 4.10 -8.38
C LEU A 182 -0.31 4.08 -9.90
N ASP A 183 0.15 5.11 -10.61
CA ASP A 183 0.23 5.20 -12.07
C ASP A 183 1.21 4.19 -12.69
N LYS A 184 2.13 3.63 -11.90
CA LYS A 184 3.17 2.69 -12.35
C LYS A 184 2.78 1.22 -12.21
N ILE A 185 1.59 0.93 -11.70
CA ILE A 185 1.08 -0.44 -11.53
C ILE A 185 -0.19 -0.67 -12.37
N PRO A 186 -0.44 -1.89 -12.87
CA PRO A 186 -1.63 -2.18 -13.66
C PRO A 186 -2.92 -2.07 -12.81
N PRO A 187 -4.09 -1.82 -13.45
CA PRO A 187 -5.39 -1.80 -12.76
C PRO A 187 -5.73 -3.07 -11.98
N SER A 188 -5.14 -4.21 -12.36
CA SER A 188 -5.27 -5.47 -11.62
C SER A 188 -4.09 -6.40 -11.92
N GLY A 189 -3.92 -7.43 -11.10
CA GLY A 189 -2.88 -8.45 -11.27
C GLY A 189 -1.59 -8.20 -10.49
N SER A 190 -1.52 -7.09 -9.74
CA SER A 190 -0.43 -6.82 -8.80
C SER A 190 -0.64 -7.60 -7.49
N THR A 191 0.45 -8.06 -6.89
CA THR A 191 0.44 -8.50 -5.47
C THR A 191 1.08 -7.39 -4.63
N ILE A 192 0.35 -6.89 -3.64
CA ILE A 192 0.79 -5.79 -2.79
C ILE A 192 1.26 -6.36 -1.45
N PHE A 193 2.39 -5.84 -0.99
CA PHE A 193 2.99 -6.13 0.31
C PHE A 193 3.05 -4.83 1.10
N VAL A 194 2.54 -4.83 2.32
CA VAL A 194 2.56 -3.68 3.22
C VAL A 194 3.48 -3.99 4.40
N GLY A 195 4.70 -3.47 4.35
CA GLY A 195 5.66 -3.59 5.44
C GLY A 195 5.44 -2.51 6.48
N VAL A 196 4.93 -2.89 7.66
CA VAL A 196 4.76 -1.99 8.81
C VAL A 196 5.67 -2.41 9.96
N ILE A 197 6.20 -1.45 10.71
CA ILE A 197 6.90 -1.74 11.97
C ILE A 197 5.88 -2.38 12.91
N LYS A 198 6.22 -3.51 13.55
CA LYS A 198 5.35 -4.20 14.51
C LYS A 198 5.30 -3.44 15.86
N LEU A 199 4.74 -2.23 15.82
CA LEU A 199 4.68 -1.31 16.94
C LEU A 199 3.67 -1.81 17.98
N PHE A 200 4.17 -2.14 19.17
CA PHE A 200 3.30 -2.49 20.30
C PHE A 200 2.41 -1.29 20.65
N ASP A 201 1.13 -1.58 20.90
CA ASP A 201 0.09 -0.60 21.19
C ASP A 201 -0.21 0.45 20.09
N GLY A 202 0.47 0.41 18.94
CA GLY A 202 0.32 1.42 17.89
C GLY A 202 -1.04 1.38 17.17
N SER A 203 -1.60 2.56 16.91
CA SER A 203 -2.86 2.73 16.16
C SER A 203 -2.64 2.85 14.65
N GLY A 204 -1.40 3.15 14.25
CA GLY A 204 -0.95 3.11 12.86
C GLY A 204 0.57 3.09 12.79
N GLY A 205 1.12 3.38 11.62
CA GLY A 205 2.55 3.59 11.46
C GLY A 205 2.98 3.79 10.02
N PRO A 206 4.12 4.48 9.79
CA PRO A 206 4.73 4.54 8.46
C PRO A 206 4.99 3.15 7.89
N VAL A 207 4.74 2.98 6.60
CA VAL A 207 4.90 1.70 5.90
C VAL A 207 5.79 1.80 4.69
N ARG A 208 6.35 0.66 4.27
CA ARG A 208 6.88 0.46 2.92
C ARG A 208 5.92 -0.42 2.13
N ILE A 209 5.28 0.15 1.12
CA ILE A 209 4.34 -0.57 0.26
C ILE A 209 5.06 -0.97 -1.03
N LEU A 210 5.07 -2.26 -1.34
CA LEU A 210 5.68 -2.79 -2.56
C LEU A 210 4.62 -3.53 -3.38
N ALA A 211 4.61 -3.29 -4.69
CA ALA A 211 3.77 -4.00 -5.64
C ALA A 211 4.63 -4.89 -6.53
N LEU A 212 4.40 -6.21 -6.49
CA LEU A 212 4.91 -7.14 -7.48
C LEU A 212 3.97 -7.15 -8.69
N THR A 213 4.52 -6.87 -9.87
CA THR A 213 3.81 -6.89 -11.16
C THR A 213 4.45 -7.92 -12.10
N GLY A 214 3.76 -8.30 -13.18
CA GLY A 214 4.32 -9.17 -14.23
C GLY A 214 4.22 -10.68 -14.00
N ARG A 215 3.63 -11.14 -12.88
CA ARG A 215 3.16 -12.53 -12.79
C ARG A 215 1.94 -12.70 -13.68
N LYS A 216 1.76 -13.89 -14.30
CA LYS A 216 0.45 -14.25 -14.91
C LYS A 216 -0.61 -14.01 -13.84
N ALA A 217 -1.44 -12.98 -14.04
CA ALA A 217 -2.60 -12.76 -13.20
C ALA A 217 -3.40 -14.07 -13.21
N GLU A 218 -3.79 -14.57 -12.04
CA GLU A 218 -5.02 -15.36 -11.98
C GLU A 218 -6.11 -14.51 -12.64
N PRO A 219 -6.98 -15.11 -13.47
CA PRO A 219 -7.83 -14.36 -14.39
C PRO A 219 -8.52 -13.22 -13.66
N ALA A 220 -8.23 -12.00 -14.13
CA ALA A 220 -8.77 -10.78 -13.55
C ALA A 220 -10.28 -10.92 -13.36
N CYS A 221 -10.79 -10.38 -12.25
CA CYS A 221 -12.23 -10.15 -12.10
C CYS A 221 -12.67 -9.24 -13.26
N ASN A 222 -13.24 -9.83 -14.31
CA ASN A 222 -13.96 -9.08 -15.32
C ASN A 222 -15.10 -8.35 -14.60
N CYS A 223 -15.06 -7.02 -14.63
CA CYS A 223 -16.14 -6.18 -14.12
C CYS A 223 -17.45 -6.57 -14.82
N PRO A 224 -18.48 -7.05 -14.10
CA PRO A 224 -19.75 -7.41 -14.70
C PRO A 224 -20.60 -6.14 -14.85
N LEU A 225 -20.27 -5.29 -15.82
CA LEU A 225 -21.26 -4.38 -16.40
C LEU A 225 -22.17 -5.10 -17.41
N SER A 226 -21.96 -6.40 -17.63
CA SER A 226 -22.91 -7.27 -18.32
C SER A 226 -23.34 -8.40 -17.39
N GLY A 227 -24.63 -8.45 -17.06
CA GLY A 227 -25.23 -9.35 -16.08
C GLY A 227 -25.12 -10.83 -16.44
N ARG A 228 -23.95 -11.44 -16.23
CA ARG A 228 -23.78 -12.89 -16.17
C ARG A 228 -23.08 -13.29 -14.88
N ASN A 229 -23.81 -14.04 -14.07
CA ASN A 229 -23.28 -14.82 -12.96
C ASN A 229 -22.21 -15.79 -13.49
N SER A 230 -20.94 -15.45 -13.30
CA SER A 230 -19.86 -16.43 -13.33
C SER A 230 -19.38 -16.59 -11.89
N GLY A 231 -19.72 -17.74 -11.30
CA GLY A 231 -19.27 -18.11 -9.96
C GLY A 231 -17.77 -18.34 -9.99
N VAL A 232 -17.00 -17.30 -9.68
CA VAL A 232 -15.61 -17.41 -9.26
C VAL A 232 -15.61 -17.32 -7.74
N SER A 233 -15.25 -18.42 -7.08
CA SER A 233 -14.98 -18.42 -5.65
C SER A 233 -13.67 -17.68 -5.43
N LEU A 234 -13.76 -16.42 -5.04
CA LEU A 234 -12.61 -15.58 -4.72
C LEU A 234 -12.21 -15.83 -3.25
N SER A 235 -11.50 -16.92 -2.98
CA SER A 235 -10.92 -17.16 -1.65
C SER A 235 -9.61 -16.37 -1.52
N GLY A 236 -9.70 -15.08 -1.25
CA GLY A 236 -8.54 -14.21 -1.04
C GLY A 236 -8.95 -12.84 -0.48
N CYS A 237 -8.10 -12.25 0.36
CA CYS A 237 -8.26 -10.88 0.82
C CYS A 237 -7.83 -9.92 -0.30
N PHE A 238 -8.70 -8.97 -0.67
CA PHE A 238 -8.41 -7.97 -1.71
C PHE A 238 -7.98 -6.64 -1.09
N LEU A 239 -7.01 -5.99 -1.73
CA LEU A 239 -6.66 -4.60 -1.48
C LEU A 239 -7.16 -3.75 -2.65
N VAL A 240 -7.99 -2.76 -2.32
CA VAL A 240 -8.46 -1.77 -3.29
C VAL A 240 -7.64 -0.49 -3.10
N LEU A 241 -6.93 -0.07 -4.14
CA LEU A 241 -6.17 1.17 -4.20
C LEU A 241 -6.91 2.14 -5.13
N VAL A 242 -7.05 3.39 -4.72
CA VAL A 242 -7.68 4.44 -5.53
C VAL A 242 -6.66 5.51 -5.87
N VAL A 243 -6.67 5.92 -7.14
CA VAL A 243 -5.89 7.06 -7.66
C VAL A 243 -6.81 8.25 -7.79
N SER A 244 -6.51 9.32 -7.06
CA SER A 244 -7.19 10.59 -7.12
C SER A 244 -6.20 11.73 -7.29
N MET A 245 -6.03 12.21 -8.52
CA MET A 245 -5.36 13.49 -8.75
C MET A 245 -6.33 14.66 -8.53
N LEU A 246 -6.58 15.00 -7.27
CA LEU A 246 -6.82 16.38 -6.82
C LEU A 246 -6.16 16.58 -5.44
N PHE A 247 -4.85 16.38 -5.38
CA PHE A 247 -4.02 17.13 -4.44
C PHE A 247 -3.30 18.19 -5.29
N LEU A 248 -3.71 19.46 -5.18
CA LEU A 248 -2.97 20.57 -5.77
C LEU A 248 -1.60 20.63 -5.06
N SER A 249 -0.64 19.86 -5.57
CA SER A 249 0.74 19.71 -5.10
C SER A 249 1.60 20.98 -5.25
N TRP A 250 1.00 22.18 -5.29
CA TRP A 250 1.72 23.45 -5.35
C TRP A 250 1.83 24.09 -3.97
N MET A 251 2.35 23.36 -2.97
CA MET A 251 2.89 23.95 -1.73
C MET A 251 4.02 23.06 -1.13
N ILE A 252 4.96 22.66 -1.98
CA ILE A 252 6.37 22.51 -1.58
C ILE A 252 7.08 23.81 -1.97
#